data_AF-A0A2D6JIF3-F1
#
_entry.id   AF-A0A2D6JIF3-F1
#
_cell.length_a   1.000
_cell.length_b   1.000
_cell.length_c   1.000
_cell.angle_alpha   90.00
_cell.angle_beta   90.00
_cell.angle_gamma   90.00
#
_symmetry.space_group_name_H-M   'P 1'
#
loop_
_entity.id
_entity.type
_entity.pdbx_description
1 polymer ?
#
loop_
_entity_poly.entity_id
_entity_poly.type
_entity_poly.pdbx_seq_one_letter_code
_entity_poly.pdbx_strand_id
1 'polypeptide(L)'
;MFKYLLVLVLLTKLAFAHTILITDVDDTLKDSRVRDRVQLILRGPRTGPEMVVPGMNLALWRLAYQQDVKNIFYVSKIPAILKRFHDKFLERNYFPPGLLYGRDSLGSFKENQIKEIIDLHRPTKVILVGDNGEADPQIYKRIVDSYKASGIVFEVRIRIAYELDYHLEKGQVGFYEGSGFFDDFKKPKGYTDSFIVKAFRRINKACKFSSKPEI
;
A
#
# COMPACT_ATOMS: atom_id res chain seq x y z
N MET A 1 -3.94 42.35 18.91
CA MET A 1 -4.32 41.05 19.52
C MET A 1 -4.69 39.98 18.51
N PHE A 2 -5.63 40.22 17.58
CA PHE A 2 -6.14 39.19 16.65
C PHE A 2 -5.09 38.56 15.70
N LYS A 3 -4.12 39.36 15.21
CA LYS A 3 -3.01 38.87 14.37
C LYS A 3 -2.12 37.85 15.10
N TYR A 4 -1.79 38.13 16.36
CA TYR A 4 -0.94 37.25 17.16
C TYR A 4 -1.67 35.95 17.55
N LEU A 5 -2.99 36.02 17.77
CA LEU A 5 -3.83 34.84 18.00
C LEU A 5 -3.90 33.93 16.77
N LEU A 6 -4.07 34.51 15.56
CA LEU A 6 -4.08 33.76 14.30
C LEU A 6 -2.71 33.07 14.04
N VAL A 7 -1.61 33.80 14.27
CA VAL A 7 -0.25 33.27 14.13
C VAL A 7 -0.01 32.13 15.13
N LEU A 8 -0.47 32.28 16.38
CA LEU A 8 -0.34 31.22 17.39
C LEU A 8 -1.14 29.96 17.02
N VAL A 9 -2.37 30.10 16.50
CA VAL A 9 -3.20 28.98 16.02
C VAL A 9 -2.59 28.28 14.80
N LEU A 10 -1.96 29.02 13.89
CA LEU A 10 -1.25 28.46 12.74
C LEU A 10 0.01 27.70 13.17
N LEU A 11 0.77 28.26 14.11
CA LEU A 11 1.98 27.64 14.66
C LEU A 11 1.67 26.35 15.43
N THR A 12 0.58 26.30 16.20
CA THR A 12 0.17 25.05 16.86
C THR A 12 -0.28 24.00 15.87
N LYS A 13 -1.04 24.36 14.81
CA LYS A 13 -1.41 23.40 13.75
C LYS A 13 -0.20 22.81 13.02
N LEU A 14 0.82 23.62 12.74
CA LEU A 14 2.08 23.14 12.15
C LEU A 14 2.83 22.19 13.10
N ALA A 15 2.83 22.46 14.41
CA ALA A 15 3.47 21.60 15.40
C ALA A 15 2.80 20.23 15.56
N PHE A 16 1.50 20.12 15.24
CA PHE A 16 0.75 18.85 15.29
C PHE A 16 0.60 18.17 13.92
N ALA A 17 1.12 18.77 12.85
CA ALA A 17 1.10 18.16 11.53
C ALA A 17 1.96 16.90 11.55
N HIS A 18 1.30 15.75 11.44
CA HIS A 18 1.98 14.47 11.33
C HIS A 18 1.24 13.56 10.35
N THR A 19 2.05 12.81 9.62
CA THR A 19 1.59 11.86 8.62
C THR A 19 1.63 10.46 9.19
N ILE A 20 0.58 9.68 8.96
CA ILE A 20 0.62 8.23 9.17
C ILE A 20 0.50 7.50 7.83
N LEU A 21 1.15 6.34 7.75
CA LEU A 21 1.04 5.41 6.63
C LEU A 21 0.30 4.17 7.10
N ILE A 22 -0.72 3.78 6.34
CA ILE A 22 -1.48 2.56 6.56
C ILE A 22 -1.44 1.77 5.26
N THR A 23 -0.87 0.57 5.30
CA THR A 23 -0.66 -0.25 4.10
C THR A 23 -1.19 -1.66 4.30
N ASP A 24 -1.79 -2.21 3.25
CA ASP A 24 -1.99 -3.64 3.14
C ASP A 24 -0.64 -4.38 2.88
N VAL A 25 -0.64 -5.71 2.98
CA VAL A 25 0.54 -6.56 2.77
C VAL A 25 0.41 -7.43 1.51
N ASP A 26 -0.68 -8.20 1.37
CA ASP A 26 -0.79 -9.24 0.33
C ASP A 26 -1.18 -8.61 -1.01
N ASP A 27 -0.41 -8.91 -2.05
CA ASP A 27 -0.42 -8.25 -3.36
C ASP A 27 -0.18 -6.73 -3.36
N THR A 28 0.04 -6.12 -2.20
CA THR A 28 0.51 -4.73 -2.05
C THR A 28 2.03 -4.66 -1.89
N LEU A 29 2.57 -5.36 -0.90
CA LEU A 29 4.01 -5.44 -0.59
C LEU A 29 4.60 -6.80 -0.95
N LYS A 30 3.76 -7.83 -0.88
CA LYS A 30 4.10 -9.24 -1.07
C LYS A 30 3.28 -9.85 -2.21
N ASP A 31 3.89 -10.46 -3.23
CA ASP A 31 3.18 -11.15 -4.33
C ASP A 31 2.56 -12.48 -3.86
N SER A 32 1.43 -12.40 -3.16
CA SER A 32 0.72 -13.52 -2.53
C SER A 32 -0.30 -14.19 -3.46
N ARG A 33 -0.73 -13.49 -4.51
CA ARG A 33 -1.78 -13.88 -5.47
C ARG A 33 -3.09 -14.23 -4.77
N VAL A 34 -3.62 -13.31 -3.99
CA VAL A 34 -4.77 -13.46 -3.10
C VAL A 34 -6.05 -13.96 -3.79
N ARG A 35 -6.23 -13.65 -5.09
CA ARG A 35 -7.38 -14.14 -5.88
C ARG A 35 -7.27 -15.63 -6.26
N ASP A 36 -6.09 -16.23 -6.20
CA ASP A 36 -5.87 -17.66 -6.45
C ASP A 36 -5.66 -18.38 -5.11
N ARG A 37 -6.68 -19.11 -4.65
CA ARG A 37 -6.67 -19.79 -3.36
C ARG A 37 -5.51 -20.79 -3.22
N VAL A 38 -5.14 -21.46 -4.31
CA VAL A 38 -4.04 -22.43 -4.30
C VAL A 38 -2.72 -21.68 -4.13
N GLN A 39 -2.51 -20.63 -4.92
CA GLN A 39 -1.31 -19.81 -4.80
C GLN A 39 -1.21 -19.14 -3.44
N LEU A 40 -2.31 -18.63 -2.89
CA LEU A 40 -2.35 -18.01 -1.57
C LEU A 40 -1.88 -18.98 -0.47
N ILE A 41 -2.31 -20.25 -0.51
CA ILE A 41 -1.85 -21.27 0.45
C ILE A 41 -0.35 -21.55 0.27
N LEU A 42 0.13 -21.63 -0.97
CA LEU A 42 1.53 -21.94 -1.27
C LEU A 42 2.50 -20.76 -1.02
N ARG A 43 2.02 -19.52 -1.17
CA ARG A 43 2.81 -18.28 -1.11
C ARG A 43 2.63 -17.54 0.21
N GLY A 44 1.47 -17.66 0.86
CA GLY A 44 1.15 -17.01 2.13
C GLY A 44 2.19 -17.27 3.23
N PRO A 45 2.69 -18.49 3.42
CA PRO A 45 3.76 -18.76 4.40
C PRO A 45 5.17 -18.34 3.97
N ARG A 46 5.40 -18.05 2.68
CA ARG A 46 6.73 -17.68 2.16
C ARG A 46 7.11 -16.27 2.62
N THR A 47 8.38 -16.08 2.93
CA THR A 47 8.90 -14.83 3.51
C THR A 47 10.19 -14.34 2.86
N GLY A 48 10.66 -15.03 1.81
CA GLY A 48 11.89 -14.67 1.12
C GLY A 48 11.72 -13.46 0.19
N PRO A 49 12.85 -12.92 -0.31
CA PRO A 49 12.87 -11.74 -1.18
C PRO A 49 12.17 -11.95 -2.52
N GLU A 50 12.03 -13.20 -2.98
CA GLU A 50 11.27 -13.55 -4.18
C GLU A 50 9.78 -13.20 -4.10
N MET A 51 9.29 -12.98 -2.87
CA MET A 51 7.91 -12.60 -2.62
C MET A 51 7.71 -11.08 -2.63
N VAL A 52 8.78 -10.28 -2.60
CA VAL A 52 8.68 -8.82 -2.50
C VAL A 52 8.19 -8.24 -3.82
N VAL A 53 7.15 -7.39 -3.77
CA VAL A 53 6.79 -6.55 -4.91
C VAL A 53 7.97 -5.60 -5.17
N PRO A 54 8.55 -5.60 -6.39
CA PRO A 54 9.80 -4.89 -6.66
C PRO A 54 9.77 -3.42 -6.19
N GLY A 55 10.80 -3.03 -5.43
CA GLY A 55 11.02 -1.66 -4.97
C GLY A 55 10.08 -1.15 -3.87
N MET A 56 9.11 -1.94 -3.39
CA MET A 56 8.14 -1.44 -2.41
C MET A 56 8.75 -1.13 -1.04
N ASN A 57 9.74 -1.92 -0.58
CA ASN A 57 10.47 -1.60 0.65
C ASN A 57 11.18 -0.24 0.57
N LEU A 58 11.81 0.08 -0.57
CA LEU A 58 12.45 1.37 -0.82
C LEU A 58 11.42 2.51 -0.87
N ALA A 59 10.26 2.28 -1.51
CA ALA A 59 9.19 3.27 -1.55
C ALA A 59 8.67 3.60 -0.15
N LEU A 60 8.47 2.60 0.70
CA LEU A 60 8.00 2.78 2.07
C LEU A 60 9.06 3.49 2.94
N TRP A 61 10.34 3.16 2.80
CA TRP A 61 11.41 3.92 3.46
C TRP A 61 11.47 5.38 2.99
N ARG A 62 11.28 5.62 1.69
CA ARG A 62 11.21 6.98 1.16
C ARG A 62 10.05 7.77 1.77
N LEU A 63 8.89 7.14 1.97
CA LEU A 63 7.79 7.76 2.72
C LEU A 63 8.17 8.04 4.18
N ALA A 64 8.75 7.05 4.87
CA ALA A 64 9.19 7.16 6.26
C ALA A 64 10.13 8.36 6.48
N TYR A 65 11.12 8.53 5.61
CA TYR A 65 12.14 9.57 5.76
C TYR A 65 11.78 10.91 5.13
N GLN A 66 11.16 10.94 3.95
CA GLN A 66 10.96 12.19 3.20
C GLN A 66 9.62 12.87 3.47
N GLN A 67 8.60 12.13 3.93
CA GLN A 67 7.28 12.69 4.21
C GLN A 67 6.95 12.77 5.71
N ASP A 68 7.98 12.66 6.56
CA ASP A 68 7.87 12.67 8.04
C ASP A 68 6.73 11.77 8.53
N VAL A 69 6.65 10.56 7.96
CA VAL A 69 5.67 9.56 8.39
C VAL A 69 6.12 9.03 9.74
N LYS A 70 5.43 9.46 10.81
CA LYS A 70 5.81 9.13 12.18
C LYS A 70 5.41 7.71 12.58
N ASN A 71 4.32 7.20 12.00
CA ASN A 71 3.81 5.87 12.33
C ASN A 71 3.39 5.12 11.05
N ILE A 72 3.78 3.84 11.00
CA ILE A 72 3.45 2.91 9.92
C ILE A 72 2.62 1.78 10.51
N PHE A 73 1.51 1.52 9.86
CA PHE A 73 0.58 0.46 10.22
C PHE A 73 0.38 -0.48 9.04
N TYR A 74 0.65 -1.75 9.26
CA TYR A 74 0.37 -2.82 8.31
C TYR A 74 -1.00 -3.41 8.66
N VAL A 75 -1.98 -3.39 7.76
CA VAL A 75 -3.33 -3.89 8.03
C VAL A 75 -3.69 -4.93 6.98
N SER A 76 -3.63 -6.20 7.36
CA SER A 76 -3.92 -7.33 6.47
C SER A 76 -5.13 -8.12 6.93
N LYS A 77 -5.82 -8.77 5.99
CA LYS A 77 -6.88 -9.75 6.29
C LYS A 77 -6.34 -11.12 6.72
N ILE A 78 -5.03 -11.26 6.92
CA ILE A 78 -4.44 -12.49 7.46
C ILE A 78 -5.06 -12.81 8.83
N PRO A 79 -5.45 -14.06 9.12
CA PRO A 79 -5.87 -14.47 10.45
C PRO A 79 -4.76 -14.17 11.48
N ALA A 80 -5.11 -13.68 12.67
CA ALA A 80 -4.15 -13.30 13.71
C ALA A 80 -3.15 -14.42 14.05
N ILE A 81 -3.57 -15.69 14.04
CA ILE A 81 -2.68 -16.85 14.29
C ILE A 81 -1.59 -17.02 13.21
N LEU A 82 -1.79 -16.48 12.01
CA LEU A 82 -0.84 -16.53 10.90
C LEU A 82 -0.01 -15.25 10.75
N LYS A 83 -0.27 -14.22 11.58
CA LYS A 83 0.42 -12.92 11.56
C LYS A 83 1.95 -13.03 11.57
N ARG A 84 2.50 -14.04 12.26
CA ARG A 84 3.94 -14.32 12.31
C ARG A 84 4.62 -14.46 10.93
N PHE A 85 3.89 -14.89 9.90
CA PHE A 85 4.45 -15.00 8.55
C PHE A 85 4.63 -13.64 7.90
N HIS A 86 3.70 -12.71 8.13
CA HIS A 86 3.83 -11.32 7.69
C HIS A 86 4.88 -10.58 8.49
N ASP A 87 4.96 -10.75 9.82
CA ASP A 87 6.03 -10.15 10.63
C ASP A 87 7.41 -10.56 10.10
N LYS A 88 7.63 -11.87 9.89
CA LYS A 88 8.89 -12.39 9.34
C LYS A 88 9.16 -11.90 7.92
N PHE A 89 8.14 -11.76 7.08
CA PHE A 89 8.31 -11.21 5.74
C PHE A 89 8.74 -9.75 5.78
N LEU A 90 8.11 -8.92 6.62
CA LEU A 90 8.45 -7.51 6.74
C LEU A 90 9.87 -7.32 7.24
N GLU A 91 10.25 -8.05 8.29
CA GLU A 91 11.58 -8.03 8.89
C GLU A 91 12.67 -8.49 7.90
N ARG A 92 12.50 -9.68 7.30
CA ARG A 92 13.51 -10.27 6.39
C ARG A 92 13.77 -9.45 5.13
N ASN A 93 12.77 -8.66 4.70
CA ASN A 93 12.84 -7.90 3.47
C ASN A 93 13.04 -6.40 3.71
N TYR A 94 13.47 -6.04 4.93
CA TYR A 94 13.88 -4.69 5.31
C TYR A 94 12.79 -3.65 5.06
N PHE A 95 11.53 -3.98 5.33
CA PHE A 95 10.47 -2.98 5.40
C PHE A 95 10.65 -2.12 6.67
N PRO A 96 10.23 -0.85 6.65
CA PRO A 96 10.37 0.01 7.82
C PRO A 96 9.57 -0.55 9.02
N PRO A 97 10.04 -0.33 10.26
CA PRO A 97 9.31 -0.79 11.45
C PRO A 97 7.90 -0.20 11.53
N GLY A 98 6.94 -1.01 11.97
CA GLY A 98 5.54 -0.59 12.12
C GLY A 98 4.70 -1.63 12.86
N LEU A 99 3.47 -1.26 13.20
CA LEU A 99 2.53 -2.16 13.87
C LEU A 99 1.72 -2.94 12.84
N LEU A 100 1.71 -4.27 12.96
CA LEU A 100 0.92 -5.15 12.08
C LEU A 100 -0.38 -5.57 12.78
N TYR A 101 -1.50 -5.41 12.07
CA TYR A 101 -2.83 -5.84 12.46
C TYR A 101 -3.32 -6.94 11.49
N GLY A 102 -3.74 -8.06 12.05
CA GLY A 102 -4.41 -9.16 11.35
C GLY A 102 -5.84 -9.32 11.86
N ARG A 103 -6.70 -10.00 11.11
CA ARG A 103 -8.10 -10.16 11.51
C ARG A 103 -8.26 -11.20 12.63
N ASP A 104 -9.06 -10.84 13.62
CA ASP A 104 -9.53 -11.76 14.67
C ASP A 104 -10.87 -12.43 14.33
N SER A 105 -11.66 -11.82 13.43
CA SER A 105 -12.99 -12.31 13.04
C SER A 105 -13.28 -12.12 11.55
N LEU A 106 -14.32 -12.82 11.06
CA LEU A 106 -14.83 -12.67 9.69
C LEU A 106 -15.76 -11.45 9.63
N GLY A 107 -15.35 -10.36 8.97
CA GLY A 107 -16.16 -9.14 8.87
C GLY A 107 -15.41 -7.93 8.31
N SER A 108 -15.94 -6.72 8.53
CA SER A 108 -15.38 -5.42 8.11
C SER A 108 -14.11 -4.99 8.88
N PHE A 109 -13.28 -5.96 9.26
CA PHE A 109 -12.07 -5.75 10.07
C PHE A 109 -11.17 -4.64 9.52
N LYS A 110 -10.78 -4.71 8.24
CA LYS A 110 -9.85 -3.75 7.63
C LYS A 110 -10.41 -2.32 7.70
N GLU A 111 -11.70 -2.13 7.43
CA GLU A 111 -12.31 -0.79 7.52
C GLU A 111 -12.34 -0.26 8.96
N ASN A 112 -12.78 -1.08 9.92
CA ASN A 112 -12.89 -0.69 11.31
C ASN A 112 -11.51 -0.42 11.93
N GLN A 113 -10.53 -1.28 11.65
CA GLN A 113 -9.18 -1.14 12.17
C GLN A 113 -8.52 0.15 11.68
N ILE A 114 -8.70 0.50 10.40
CA ILE A 114 -8.14 1.74 9.84
C ILE A 114 -8.80 2.96 10.48
N LYS A 115 -10.13 2.94 10.66
CA LYS A 115 -10.85 4.01 11.37
C LYS A 115 -10.34 4.18 12.80
N GLU A 116 -10.19 3.08 13.54
CA GLU A 116 -9.65 3.10 14.90
C GLU A 116 -8.23 3.70 14.96
N ILE A 117 -7.35 3.31 14.02
CA ILE A 117 -6.00 3.87 13.93
C ILE A 117 -6.06 5.38 13.69
N ILE A 118 -6.90 5.85 12.76
CA ILE A 118 -7.06 7.28 12.45
C ILE A 118 -7.59 8.05 13.66
N ASP A 119 -8.62 7.52 14.33
CA ASP A 119 -9.25 8.17 15.48
C ASP A 119 -8.31 8.25 16.69
N LEU A 120 -7.49 7.22 16.89
CA LEU A 120 -6.50 7.16 17.97
C LEU A 120 -5.34 8.14 17.74
N HIS A 121 -4.80 8.20 16.52
CA HIS A 121 -3.60 9.00 16.22
C HIS A 121 -3.92 10.45 15.86
N ARG A 122 -5.14 10.72 15.38
CA ARG A 122 -5.60 12.05 14.93
C ARG A 122 -4.59 12.74 13.98
N PRO A 123 -4.22 12.08 12.87
CA PRO A 123 -3.24 12.60 11.92
C PRO A 123 -3.77 13.81 11.16
N THR A 124 -2.87 14.62 10.60
CA THR A 124 -3.25 15.65 9.63
C THR A 124 -3.21 15.14 8.20
N LYS A 125 -2.41 14.09 7.94
CA LYS A 125 -2.33 13.39 6.65
C LYS A 125 -2.33 11.88 6.85
N VAL A 126 -3.09 11.18 6.03
CA VAL A 126 -3.11 9.71 5.96
C VAL A 126 -2.72 9.27 4.57
N ILE A 127 -1.72 8.39 4.46
CA ILE A 127 -1.37 7.71 3.22
C ILE A 127 -1.91 6.28 3.32
N LEU A 128 -2.84 5.94 2.43
CA LEU A 128 -3.41 4.60 2.30
C LEU A 128 -2.78 3.89 1.11
N VAL A 129 -2.23 2.70 1.32
CA VAL A 129 -1.60 1.89 0.28
C VAL A 129 -2.22 0.50 0.27
N GLY A 130 -2.79 0.09 -0.85
CA GLY A 130 -3.40 -1.23 -0.98
C GLY A 130 -3.25 -1.77 -2.39
N ASP A 131 -3.96 -2.83 -2.72
CA ASP A 131 -3.98 -3.43 -4.05
C ASP A 131 -5.39 -3.43 -4.65
N ASN A 132 -5.50 -3.78 -5.93
CA ASN A 132 -6.79 -3.92 -6.60
C ASN A 132 -7.32 -5.36 -6.65
N GLY A 133 -6.59 -6.31 -6.07
CA GLY A 133 -6.96 -7.72 -5.92
C GLY A 133 -8.02 -7.94 -4.85
N GLU A 134 -7.95 -7.16 -3.78
CA GLU A 134 -8.94 -7.10 -2.71
C GLU A 134 -9.90 -5.89 -2.84
N ALA A 135 -10.76 -5.69 -1.82
CA ALA A 135 -11.72 -4.59 -1.74
C ALA A 135 -11.11 -3.26 -1.24
N ASP A 136 -9.79 -3.11 -1.32
CA ASP A 136 -9.07 -1.94 -0.79
C ASP A 136 -9.48 -0.62 -1.45
N PRO A 137 -9.69 -0.54 -2.79
CA PRO A 137 -10.19 0.67 -3.42
C PRO A 137 -11.52 1.15 -2.80
N GLN A 138 -12.47 0.23 -2.61
CA GLN A 138 -13.79 0.56 -2.08
C GLN A 138 -13.75 0.87 -0.59
N ILE A 139 -12.96 0.11 0.18
CA ILE A 139 -12.76 0.35 1.62
C ILE A 139 -12.15 1.74 1.85
N TYR A 140 -11.06 2.06 1.15
CA TYR A 140 -10.37 3.34 1.30
C TYR A 140 -11.25 4.50 0.87
N LYS A 141 -12.05 4.34 -0.19
CA LYS A 141 -13.04 5.35 -0.58
C LYS A 141 -14.07 5.62 0.52
N ARG A 142 -14.63 4.58 1.14
CA ARG A 142 -15.57 4.73 2.27
C ARG A 142 -14.93 5.39 3.49
N ILE A 143 -13.67 5.08 3.77
CA ILE A 143 -12.90 5.74 4.84
C ILE A 143 -12.74 7.23 4.52
N VAL A 144 -12.21 7.57 3.35
CA VAL A 144 -12.06 8.97 2.92
C VAL A 144 -13.40 9.72 3.01
N ASP A 145 -14.48 9.10 2.53
CA ASP A 145 -15.82 9.68 2.62
C ASP A 145 -16.26 9.93 4.07
N SER A 146 -15.97 9.00 4.99
CA SER A 146 -16.30 9.10 6.41
C SER A 146 -15.57 10.26 7.11
N TYR A 147 -14.37 10.63 6.62
CA TYR A 147 -13.53 11.68 7.22
C TYR A 147 -13.54 13.00 6.45
N LYS A 148 -14.39 13.21 5.44
CA LYS A 148 -14.41 14.44 4.62
C LYS A 148 -14.48 15.74 5.44
N ALA A 149 -15.23 15.74 6.54
CA ALA A 149 -15.40 16.90 7.40
C ALA A 149 -14.29 17.11 8.44
N SER A 150 -13.35 16.15 8.57
CA SER A 150 -12.30 16.19 9.60
C SER A 150 -11.15 17.14 9.28
N GLY A 151 -11.00 17.54 8.01
CA GLY A 151 -9.85 18.31 7.53
C GLY A 151 -8.57 17.48 7.35
N ILE A 152 -8.63 16.16 7.52
CA ILE A 152 -7.52 15.24 7.23
C ILE A 152 -7.29 15.16 5.72
N VAL A 153 -6.03 15.26 5.30
CA VAL A 153 -5.63 15.06 3.91
C VAL A 153 -5.40 13.57 3.67
N PHE A 154 -6.04 13.01 2.65
CA PHE A 154 -5.84 11.62 2.25
C PHE A 154 -5.08 11.53 0.93
N GLU A 155 -4.04 10.69 0.91
CA GLU A 155 -3.38 10.22 -0.30
C GLU A 155 -3.63 8.71 -0.41
N VAL A 156 -4.23 8.26 -1.52
CA VAL A 156 -4.61 6.86 -1.69
C VAL A 156 -3.90 6.28 -2.91
N ARG A 157 -3.02 5.31 -2.67
CA ARG A 157 -2.21 4.62 -3.67
C ARG A 157 -2.68 3.17 -3.77
N ILE A 158 -3.01 2.72 -4.97
CA ILE A 158 -3.49 1.35 -5.21
C ILE A 158 -2.54 0.64 -6.18
N ARG A 159 -1.99 -0.49 -5.77
CA ARG A 159 -1.20 -1.36 -6.62
C ARG A 159 -2.10 -2.10 -7.61
N ILE A 160 -1.71 -2.10 -8.89
CA ILE A 160 -2.40 -2.80 -9.97
C ILE A 160 -1.77 -4.19 -10.08
N ALA A 161 -2.27 -5.10 -9.25
CA ALA A 161 -1.89 -6.51 -9.26
C ALA A 161 -2.67 -7.31 -10.31
N TYR A 162 -3.90 -6.86 -10.63
CA TYR A 162 -4.86 -7.57 -11.49
C TYR A 162 -5.51 -6.63 -12.51
N GLU A 163 -5.02 -6.59 -13.75
CA GLU A 163 -5.42 -5.57 -14.74
C GLU A 163 -6.82 -5.75 -15.33
N LEU A 164 -7.27 -6.99 -15.51
CA LEU A 164 -8.50 -7.31 -16.25
C LEU A 164 -9.77 -6.76 -15.58
N ASP A 165 -9.76 -6.59 -14.26
CA ASP A 165 -10.90 -6.08 -13.47
C ASP A 165 -10.52 -4.82 -12.66
N TYR A 166 -9.61 -4.02 -13.20
CA TYR A 166 -9.08 -2.87 -12.51
C TYR A 166 -10.07 -1.70 -12.44
N HIS A 167 -10.46 -1.33 -11.22
CA HIS A 167 -11.24 -0.13 -10.93
C HIS A 167 -10.55 0.68 -9.81
N LEU A 168 -10.40 1.99 -10.03
CA LEU A 168 -10.07 2.94 -8.98
C LEU A 168 -11.28 3.79 -8.65
N GLU A 169 -11.42 4.09 -7.38
CA GLU A 169 -12.33 5.11 -6.92
C GLU A 169 -11.76 6.51 -7.19
N LYS A 170 -12.65 7.49 -7.32
CA LYS A 170 -12.25 8.90 -7.52
C LYS A 170 -11.31 9.35 -6.40
N GLY A 171 -10.17 9.93 -6.80
CA GLY A 171 -9.14 10.44 -5.89
C GLY A 171 -8.04 9.43 -5.54
N GLN A 172 -8.09 8.21 -6.09
CA GLN A 172 -7.03 7.21 -5.94
C GLN A 172 -6.05 7.27 -7.12
N VAL A 173 -4.79 6.92 -6.86
CA VAL A 173 -3.73 6.85 -7.87
C VAL A 173 -3.21 5.42 -7.95
N GLY A 174 -3.18 4.85 -9.15
CA GLY A 174 -2.70 3.49 -9.40
C GLY A 174 -1.19 3.42 -9.55
N PHE A 175 -0.56 2.29 -9.24
CA PHE A 175 0.85 2.03 -9.55
C PHE A 175 1.10 0.52 -9.71
N TYR A 176 2.18 0.10 -10.36
CA TYR A 176 2.46 -1.35 -10.53
C TYR A 176 3.48 -1.88 -9.50
N GLU A 177 4.53 -1.11 -9.26
CA GLU A 177 5.69 -1.48 -8.44
C GLU A 177 6.25 -0.22 -7.76
N GLY A 178 7.20 -0.38 -6.84
CA GLY A 178 7.73 0.71 -6.03
C GLY A 178 8.39 1.83 -6.83
N SER A 179 8.91 1.54 -8.03
CA SER A 179 9.48 2.55 -8.95
C SER A 179 8.44 3.56 -9.43
N GLY A 180 7.20 3.11 -9.69
CA GLY A 180 6.08 3.95 -10.11
C GLY A 180 5.22 4.48 -8.95
N PHE A 181 5.60 4.20 -7.70
CA PHE A 181 4.80 4.56 -6.53
C PHE A 181 4.59 6.07 -6.40
N PHE A 182 5.62 6.85 -6.71
CA PHE A 182 5.62 8.32 -6.61
C PHE A 182 5.20 9.00 -7.90
N ASP A 183 4.99 8.24 -8.97
CA ASP A 183 4.56 8.81 -10.24
C ASP A 183 3.06 9.12 -10.16
N ASP A 184 2.66 10.29 -10.64
CA ASP A 184 1.25 10.59 -10.88
C ASP A 184 0.81 9.75 -12.07
N PHE A 185 0.21 8.60 -11.81
CA PHE A 185 -0.18 7.64 -12.84
C PHE A 185 -1.05 8.29 -13.92
N LYS A 186 -0.45 8.53 -15.08
CA LYS A 186 -1.14 8.85 -16.32
C LYS A 186 -1.25 7.57 -17.13
N LYS A 187 -2.45 7.00 -17.26
CA LYS A 187 -2.71 5.94 -18.26
C LYS A 187 -2.18 6.45 -19.62
N PRO A 188 -1.25 5.75 -20.30
CA PRO A 188 -0.82 6.15 -21.62
C PRO A 188 -2.03 6.16 -22.57
N LYS A 189 -2.23 7.22 -23.35
CA LYS A 189 -3.25 7.21 -24.41
C LYS A 189 -2.91 6.11 -25.42
N GLY A 190 -3.84 5.18 -25.67
CA GLY A 190 -3.67 4.05 -26.59
C GLY A 190 -3.32 2.70 -25.94
N TYR A 191 -3.40 2.60 -24.61
CA TYR A 191 -3.18 1.36 -23.87
C TYR A 191 -4.31 0.35 -24.15
N THR A 192 -3.97 -0.80 -24.75
CA THR A 192 -4.86 -1.96 -24.95
C THR A 192 -4.17 -3.21 -24.44
N ASP A 193 -4.91 -4.24 -24.04
CA ASP A 193 -4.39 -5.51 -23.47
C ASP A 193 -3.31 -6.18 -24.36
N SER A 194 -3.38 -5.94 -25.67
CA SER A 194 -2.38 -6.31 -26.68
C SER A 194 -0.97 -5.76 -26.39
N PHE A 195 -0.89 -4.52 -25.89
CA PHE A 195 0.37 -3.84 -25.60
C PHE A 195 1.11 -4.49 -24.44
N ILE A 196 0.36 -4.92 -23.41
CA ILE A 196 0.90 -5.61 -22.23
C ILE A 196 1.39 -7.01 -22.58
N VAL A 197 0.61 -7.78 -23.35
CA VAL A 197 1.07 -9.11 -23.82
C VAL A 197 2.36 -8.99 -24.66
N LYS A 198 2.49 -7.91 -25.45
CA LYS A 198 3.73 -7.62 -26.21
C LYS A 198 4.89 -7.20 -25.32
N ALA A 199 4.65 -6.36 -24.31
CA ALA A 199 5.65 -5.90 -23.38
C ALA A 199 6.17 -7.04 -22.48
N PHE A 200 5.27 -7.84 -21.90
CA PHE A 200 5.64 -9.03 -21.12
C PHE A 200 6.37 -10.08 -21.97
N ARG A 201 5.98 -10.30 -23.23
CA ARG A 201 6.73 -11.18 -24.15
C ARG A 201 8.13 -10.65 -24.44
N ARG A 202 8.30 -9.33 -24.57
CA ARG A 202 9.62 -8.70 -24.78
C ARG A 202 10.52 -8.82 -23.55
N ILE A 203 9.98 -8.58 -22.36
CA ILE A 203 10.72 -8.71 -21.09
C ILE A 203 11.12 -10.17 -20.87
N ASN A 204 10.21 -11.13 -21.03
CA ASN A 204 10.53 -12.55 -20.91
C ASN A 204 11.55 -13.03 -21.96
N LYS A 205 11.56 -12.45 -23.16
CA LYS A 205 12.56 -12.76 -24.19
C LYS A 205 13.94 -12.17 -23.84
N ALA A 206 13.97 -10.99 -23.22
CA ALA A 206 15.20 -10.35 -22.75
C ALA A 206 15.81 -11.10 -21.55
N CYS A 207 14.97 -11.57 -20.61
CA CYS A 207 15.44 -12.34 -19.44
C CYS A 207 15.92 -13.76 -19.82
N LYS A 208 15.44 -14.35 -20.92
CA LYS A 208 15.94 -15.65 -21.42
C LYS A 208 17.37 -15.61 -21.99
N PHE A 209 18.02 -14.45 -22.09
CA PHE A 209 19.41 -14.33 -22.54
C PHE A 209 20.45 -14.37 -21.40
N SER A 210 20.04 -14.48 -20.13
CA SER A 210 20.92 -14.51 -18.97
C SER A 210 20.92 -15.86 -18.24
N SER A 211 20.86 -16.95 -19.00
CA SER A 211 21.11 -18.29 -18.48
C SER A 211 21.91 -19.12 -19.48
N LYS A 212 23.20 -18.80 -19.63
CA LYS A 212 24.19 -19.83 -19.93
C LYS A 212 24.92 -20.14 -18.62
N PRO A 213 24.98 -21.41 -18.18
CA PRO A 213 25.85 -21.78 -17.09
C PRO A 213 27.29 -21.64 -17.60
N GLU A 214 28.11 -20.86 -16.90
CA GLU A 214 29.56 -20.99 -17.03
C GLU A 214 29.95 -22.34 -16.42
N ILE A 215 30.61 -23.18 -17.23
CA ILE A 215 31.23 -24.45 -16.85
C ILE A 215 32.63 -24.14 -16.32
#